data_AF-A0A0D2LIN9-F1
#
_entry.id   AF-A0A0D2LIN9-F1
#
_cell.length_a   1.000
_cell.length_b   1.000
_cell.length_c   1.000
_cell.angle_alpha   90.00
_cell.angle_beta   90.00
_cell.angle_gamma   90.00
#
_symmetry.space_group_name_H-M   'P 1'
#
loop_
_entity.id
_entity.type
_entity.pdbx_description
1 polymer ?
#
loop_
_entity_poly.entity_id
_entity_poly.type
_entity_poly.pdbx_seq_one_letter_code
_entity_poly.pdbx_strand_id
1 'polypeptide(L)'
;MAVGVHAFYEAVGLMVGAEGDERRRNEYLMRLMAPPNSIWAALMQQASALPDVLKQPDAIKSITHVLATNVSVCSSLGPPYLHQMQQIADSMLKLYSAYADLIAAEIASGGPHAARSSGVKYMRGVKRSVLRLVEVFVDKCDTEAMEALLATQYVPLLLDPLLGDYARSPPDASRLSPLDTR
;
A
#
# COMPACT_ATOMS: atom_id res chain seq x y z
N MET A 1 -2.73 -20.91 -5.01
CA MET A 1 -1.88 -21.32 -3.87
C MET A 1 -1.19 -20.12 -3.21
N ALA A 2 -1.93 -19.09 -2.79
CA ALA A 2 -1.36 -17.87 -2.19
C ALA A 2 -1.79 -17.63 -0.73
N VAL A 3 -2.65 -18.50 -0.18
CA VAL A 3 -3.17 -18.36 1.20
C VAL A 3 -2.10 -18.74 2.23
N GLY A 4 -1.21 -19.68 1.92
CA GLY A 4 -0.25 -20.23 2.89
C GLY A 4 0.85 -19.25 3.29
N VAL A 5 1.36 -18.43 2.37
CA VAL A 5 2.47 -17.52 2.67
C VAL A 5 2.02 -16.35 3.54
N HIS A 6 0.91 -15.68 3.20
CA HIS A 6 0.42 -14.56 4.01
C HIS A 6 -0.03 -15.02 5.40
N ALA A 7 -0.70 -16.17 5.50
CA ALA A 7 -1.05 -16.78 6.79
C ALA A 7 0.18 -17.16 7.63
N PHE A 8 1.26 -17.59 6.99
CA PHE A 8 2.54 -17.82 7.68
C PHE A 8 3.10 -16.52 8.25
N TYR A 9 3.16 -15.45 7.46
CA TYR A 9 3.64 -14.14 7.94
C TYR A 9 2.75 -13.57 9.07
N GLU A 10 1.44 -13.76 8.99
CA GLU A 10 0.50 -13.40 10.05
C GLU A 10 0.76 -14.20 11.35
N ALA A 11 0.92 -15.52 11.24
CA ALA A 11 1.21 -16.38 12.39
C ALA A 11 2.56 -16.03 13.05
N VAL A 12 3.60 -15.77 12.25
CA VAL A 12 4.89 -15.33 12.79
C VAL A 12 4.80 -13.92 13.37
N GLY A 13 3.99 -13.03 12.78
CA GLY A 13 3.72 -11.70 13.33
C GLY A 13 3.11 -11.76 14.73
N LEU A 14 2.19 -12.70 14.99
CA LEU A 14 1.67 -12.97 16.35
C LEU A 14 2.78 -13.42 17.31
N MET A 15 3.68 -14.30 16.87
CA MET A 15 4.80 -14.78 17.69
C MET A 15 5.78 -13.65 18.02
N VAL A 16 6.09 -12.78 17.05
CA VAL A 16 6.92 -11.59 17.26
C VAL A 16 6.23 -10.63 18.24
N GLY A 17 4.93 -10.42 18.13
CA GLY A 17 4.16 -9.57 19.05
C GLY A 17 4.16 -10.07 20.50
N ALA A 18 4.31 -11.38 20.72
CA ALA A 18 4.41 -11.96 22.06
C ALA A 18 5.77 -11.75 22.74
N GLU A 19 6.79 -11.27 22.02
CA GLU A 19 8.10 -10.94 22.61
C GLU A 19 8.02 -9.65 23.44
N GLY A 20 8.34 -9.79 24.73
CA GLY A 20 8.23 -8.72 25.72
C GLY A 20 9.38 -7.71 25.65
N ASP A 21 10.56 -8.15 25.23
CA ASP A 21 11.72 -7.26 25.02
C ASP A 21 11.58 -6.51 23.69
N GLU A 22 11.43 -5.19 23.76
CA GLU A 22 11.22 -4.34 22.59
C GLU A 22 12.37 -4.42 21.57
N ARG A 23 13.62 -4.52 22.04
CA ARG A 23 14.79 -4.60 21.17
C ARG A 23 14.79 -5.93 20.41
N ARG A 24 14.50 -7.03 21.09
CA ARG A 24 14.41 -8.36 20.45
C ARG A 24 13.23 -8.44 19.50
N ARG A 25 12.07 -7.90 19.90
CA ARG A 25 10.89 -7.82 19.04
C ARG A 25 11.20 -7.09 17.73
N ASN A 26 11.92 -5.96 17.81
CA ASN A 26 12.32 -5.25 16.60
C ASN A 26 13.31 -6.05 15.74
N GLU A 27 14.30 -6.71 16.34
CA GLU A 27 15.23 -7.59 15.62
C GLU A 27 14.48 -8.73 14.89
N TYR A 28 13.49 -9.34 15.54
CA TYR A 28 12.68 -10.39 14.93
C TYR A 28 11.79 -9.85 13.80
N LEU A 29 11.20 -8.66 13.97
CA LEU A 29 10.46 -7.99 12.90
C LEU A 29 11.35 -7.74 11.68
N MET A 30 12.55 -7.20 11.88
CA MET A 30 13.52 -6.97 10.80
C MET A 30 13.86 -8.27 10.06
N ARG A 31 14.07 -9.37 10.79
CA ARG A 31 14.35 -10.69 10.21
C ARG A 31 13.15 -11.25 9.44
N LEU A 32 11.94 -11.12 10.00
CA LEU A 32 10.70 -11.53 9.35
C LEU A 32 10.52 -10.78 8.02
N MET A 33 10.74 -9.47 8.01
CA MET A 33 10.50 -8.62 6.85
C MET A 33 11.67 -8.55 5.86
N ALA A 34 12.82 -9.17 6.16
CA ALA A 34 13.98 -9.11 5.28
C ALA A 34 13.71 -9.62 3.85
N PRO A 35 13.04 -10.78 3.63
CA PRO A 35 12.71 -11.23 2.27
C PRO A 35 11.81 -10.28 1.47
N PRO A 36 10.61 -9.84 1.97
CA PRO A 36 9.78 -8.90 1.22
C PRO A 36 10.46 -7.54 1.03
N ASN A 37 11.28 -7.09 2.00
CA ASN A 37 12.04 -5.85 1.87
C ASN A 37 13.10 -5.93 0.77
N SER A 38 13.77 -7.07 0.60
CA SER A 38 14.74 -7.28 -0.48
C SER A 38 14.07 -7.23 -1.86
N ILE A 39 12.93 -7.92 -2.01
CA ILE A 39 12.14 -7.90 -3.26
C ILE A 39 11.66 -6.48 -3.57
N TRP A 40 11.13 -5.78 -2.55
CA TRP A 40 10.68 -4.40 -2.68
C TRP A 40 11.81 -3.47 -3.14
N ALA A 41 12.96 -3.51 -2.47
CA ALA A 41 14.10 -2.67 -2.80
C ALA A 41 14.59 -2.90 -4.24
N ALA A 42 14.67 -4.15 -4.68
CA ALA A 42 15.06 -4.49 -6.05
C ALA A 42 14.05 -3.94 -7.08
N LEU A 43 12.75 -4.06 -6.82
CA LEU A 43 11.70 -3.53 -7.70
C LEU A 43 11.73 -2.00 -7.75
N MET A 44 11.88 -1.32 -6.61
CA MET A 44 11.95 0.14 -6.58
C MET A 44 13.20 0.67 -7.28
N GLN A 45 14.34 -0.02 -7.14
CA GLN A 45 15.56 0.30 -7.86
C GLN A 45 15.39 0.14 -9.37
N GLN A 46 14.78 -0.97 -9.82
CA GLN A 46 14.49 -1.19 -11.23
C GLN A 46 13.53 -0.14 -11.79
N ALA A 47 12.45 0.16 -11.07
CA ALA A 47 11.47 1.18 -11.47
C ALA A 47 12.08 2.59 -11.55
N SER A 48 13.05 2.91 -10.69
CA SER A 48 13.76 4.20 -10.74
C SER A 48 14.63 4.33 -11.99
N ALA A 49 15.18 3.23 -12.49
CA ALA A 49 15.98 3.22 -13.71
C ALA A 49 15.11 3.12 -14.97
N LEU A 50 14.04 2.32 -14.92
CA LEU A 50 13.15 2.04 -16.02
C LEU A 50 11.68 2.01 -15.53
N PRO A 51 10.95 3.14 -15.62
CA PRO A 51 9.58 3.24 -15.09
C PRO A 51 8.60 2.23 -15.71
N ASP A 52 8.81 1.82 -16.97
CA ASP A 52 7.95 0.85 -17.66
C ASP A 52 7.93 -0.55 -17.01
N VAL A 53 8.91 -0.88 -16.15
CA VAL A 53 8.89 -2.11 -15.33
C VAL A 53 7.60 -2.19 -14.52
N LEU A 54 7.05 -1.06 -14.05
CA LEU A 54 5.82 -1.02 -13.27
C LEU A 54 4.57 -1.45 -14.06
N LYS A 55 4.64 -1.47 -15.40
CA LYS A 55 3.55 -1.98 -16.24
C LYS A 55 3.62 -3.50 -16.42
N GLN A 56 4.75 -4.12 -16.10
CA GLN A 56 4.96 -5.54 -16.34
C GLN A 56 4.12 -6.39 -15.37
N PRO A 57 3.41 -7.42 -15.86
CA PRO A 57 2.55 -8.26 -15.02
C PRO A 57 3.28 -8.90 -13.83
N ASP A 58 4.53 -9.32 -14.01
CA ASP A 58 5.34 -9.95 -12.96
C ASP A 58 5.76 -8.96 -11.86
N ALA A 59 6.09 -7.72 -12.24
CA ALA A 59 6.37 -6.65 -11.29
C ALA A 59 5.12 -6.30 -10.48
N ILE A 60 3.97 -6.10 -11.15
CA ILE A 60 2.68 -5.84 -10.51
C ILE A 60 2.32 -6.95 -9.50
N LYS A 61 2.49 -8.22 -9.91
CA LYS A 61 2.21 -9.38 -9.05
C LYS A 61 3.14 -9.41 -7.83
N SER A 62 4.43 -9.17 -8.02
CA SER A 62 5.42 -9.14 -6.93
C SER A 62 5.14 -8.00 -5.95
N ILE A 63 4.85 -6.80 -6.45
CA ILE A 63 4.46 -5.64 -5.64
C ILE A 63 3.21 -5.96 -4.81
N THR A 64 2.18 -6.50 -5.47
CA THR A 64 0.92 -6.86 -4.80
C THR A 64 1.15 -7.89 -3.69
N HIS A 65 2.02 -8.87 -3.92
CA HIS A 65 2.36 -9.89 -2.93
C HIS A 65 3.13 -9.30 -1.73
N VAL A 66 4.09 -8.42 -1.98
CA VAL A 66 4.83 -7.72 -0.91
C VAL A 66 3.86 -6.88 -0.07
N LEU A 67 2.96 -6.12 -0.69
CA LEU A 67 1.98 -5.31 0.04
C LEU A 67 1.02 -6.17 0.85
N ALA A 68 0.54 -7.29 0.30
CA ALA A 68 -0.32 -8.23 1.03
C ALA A 68 0.40 -8.88 2.23
N THR A 69 1.69 -9.19 2.08
CA THR A 69 2.53 -9.68 3.18
C THR A 69 2.64 -8.63 4.30
N ASN A 70 2.88 -7.36 3.95
CA ASN A 70 2.91 -6.26 4.92
C ASN A 70 1.56 -6.09 5.63
N VAL A 71 0.43 -6.22 4.91
CA VAL A 71 -0.91 -6.17 5.50
C VAL A 71 -1.09 -7.28 6.55
N SER A 72 -0.69 -8.51 6.24
CA SER A 72 -0.77 -9.64 7.17
C SER A 72 0.06 -9.42 8.44
N VAL A 73 1.32 -8.98 8.30
CA VAL A 73 2.18 -8.70 9.45
C VAL A 73 1.63 -7.54 10.27
N CYS A 74 1.26 -6.42 9.64
CA CYS A 74 0.68 -5.26 10.32
C CYS A 74 -0.59 -5.64 11.10
N SER A 75 -1.47 -6.44 10.50
CA SER A 75 -2.73 -6.90 11.12
C SER A 75 -2.50 -7.70 12.39
N SER A 76 -1.50 -8.60 12.36
CA SER A 76 -1.17 -9.46 13.50
C SER A 76 -0.31 -8.80 14.58
N LEU A 77 0.61 -7.92 14.20
CA LEU A 77 1.63 -7.37 15.10
C LEU A 77 1.16 -6.11 15.83
N GLY A 78 0.37 -5.25 15.16
CA GLY A 78 -0.09 -3.99 15.74
C GLY A 78 1.03 -2.95 15.89
N PRO A 79 1.04 -2.13 16.97
CA PRO A 79 1.90 -0.96 17.11
C PRO A 79 3.41 -1.14 16.81
N PRO A 80 4.06 -2.28 17.17
CA PRO A 80 5.47 -2.51 16.83
C PRO A 80 5.78 -2.49 15.32
N TYR A 81 4.76 -2.67 14.47
CA TYR A 81 4.91 -2.58 13.02
C TYR A 81 5.33 -1.18 12.53
N LEU A 82 5.18 -0.13 13.36
CA LEU A 82 5.60 1.24 13.03
C LEU A 82 7.02 1.32 12.45
N HIS A 83 7.96 0.54 12.97
CA HIS A 83 9.35 0.53 12.48
C HIS A 83 9.44 0.09 11.01
N GLN A 84 8.73 -0.98 10.65
CA GLN A 84 8.65 -1.46 9.27
C GLN A 84 7.92 -0.47 8.36
N MET A 85 6.84 0.15 8.86
CA MET A 85 6.09 1.16 8.11
C MET A 85 6.99 2.36 7.75
N GLN A 86 7.78 2.87 8.70
CA GLN A 86 8.74 3.96 8.47
C GLN A 86 9.77 3.63 7.39
N GLN A 87 10.20 2.36 7.29
CA GLN A 87 11.18 1.93 6.29
C GLN A 87 10.62 1.98 4.86
N ILE A 88 9.35 1.61 4.65
CA ILE A 88 8.78 1.47 3.30
C ILE A 88 7.94 2.68 2.86
N ALA A 89 7.49 3.52 3.80
CA ALA A 89 6.56 4.64 3.61
C ALA A 89 6.87 5.48 2.36
N ASP A 90 8.03 6.14 2.33
CA ASP A 90 8.41 7.07 1.26
C ASP A 90 8.38 6.40 -0.13
N SER A 91 8.98 5.22 -0.26
CA SER A 91 8.98 4.48 -1.52
C SER A 91 7.59 3.98 -1.94
N MET A 92 6.74 3.63 -0.97
CA MET A 92 5.36 3.21 -1.22
C MET A 92 4.50 4.37 -1.73
N LEU A 93 4.69 5.57 -1.17
CA LEU A 93 4.01 6.78 -1.61
C LEU A 93 4.45 7.18 -3.02
N LYS A 94 5.76 7.15 -3.32
CA LYS A 94 6.30 7.36 -4.68
C LYS A 94 5.72 6.37 -5.69
N LEU A 95 5.62 5.10 -5.29
CA LEU A 95 5.02 4.06 -6.13
C LEU A 95 3.54 4.36 -6.42
N TYR A 96 2.78 4.77 -5.41
CA TYR A 96 1.37 5.13 -5.57
C TYR A 96 1.18 6.26 -6.58
N SER A 97 1.98 7.32 -6.47
CA SER A 97 1.96 8.46 -7.41
C SER A 97 2.36 8.04 -8.82
N ALA A 98 3.43 7.25 -8.97
CA ALA A 98 3.86 6.73 -10.26
C ALA A 98 2.75 5.93 -10.96
N TYR A 99 2.03 5.06 -10.24
CA TYR A 99 0.89 4.35 -10.83
C TYR A 99 -0.27 5.28 -11.19
N ALA A 100 -0.51 6.36 -10.44
CA ALA A 100 -1.53 7.35 -10.80
C ALA A 100 -1.21 8.02 -12.15
N ASP A 101 0.06 8.41 -12.36
CA ASP A 101 0.53 9.01 -13.60
C ASP A 101 0.48 8.03 -14.77
N LEU A 102 0.92 6.78 -14.57
CA LEU A 102 0.85 5.73 -15.58
C LEU A 102 -0.59 5.43 -16.01
N ILE A 103 -1.54 5.36 -15.06
CA ILE A 103 -2.96 5.19 -15.36
C ILE A 103 -3.48 6.37 -16.18
N ALA A 104 -3.16 7.60 -15.79
CA ALA A 104 -3.59 8.80 -16.50
C ALA A 104 -3.06 8.81 -17.94
N ALA A 105 -1.77 8.50 -18.11
CA ALA A 105 -1.12 8.40 -19.41
C ALA A 105 -1.79 7.34 -20.32
N GLU A 106 -2.09 6.14 -19.81
CA GLU A 106 -2.73 5.12 -20.63
C GLU A 106 -4.18 5.43 -20.98
N ILE A 107 -4.90 6.13 -20.11
CA ILE A 107 -6.26 6.58 -20.42
C ILE A 107 -6.24 7.65 -21.52
N ALA A 108 -5.26 8.56 -21.48
CA ALA A 108 -5.10 9.60 -22.47
C ALA A 108 -4.69 9.06 -23.86
N SER A 109 -3.87 8.00 -23.90
CA SER A 109 -3.35 7.41 -25.14
C SER A 109 -4.25 6.34 -25.77
N GLY A 110 -5.00 5.55 -24.96
CA GLY A 110 -5.61 4.29 -25.40
C GLY A 110 -7.04 4.36 -25.98
N GLY A 111 -7.56 5.56 -26.25
CA GLY A 111 -8.90 5.74 -26.82
C GLY A 111 -10.07 5.35 -25.89
N PRO A 112 -11.29 5.18 -26.43
CA PRO A 112 -12.54 5.10 -25.64
C PRO A 112 -12.64 3.93 -24.64
N HIS A 113 -11.79 2.90 -24.78
CA HIS A 113 -11.81 1.70 -23.94
C HIS A 113 -10.58 1.56 -23.04
N ALA A 114 -9.63 2.50 -23.10
CA ALA A 114 -8.38 2.47 -22.33
C ALA A 114 -8.60 2.27 -20.82
N ALA A 115 -9.56 3.01 -20.26
CA ALA A 115 -9.89 2.98 -18.84
C ALA A 115 -10.42 1.62 -18.34
N ARG A 116 -10.84 0.74 -19.27
CA ARG A 116 -11.35 -0.62 -19.00
C ARG A 116 -10.34 -1.72 -19.33
N SER A 117 -9.17 -1.35 -19.84
CA SER A 117 -8.09 -2.29 -20.17
C SER A 117 -7.63 -3.08 -18.93
N SER A 118 -7.12 -4.29 -19.16
CA SER A 118 -6.56 -5.13 -18.10
C SER A 118 -5.38 -4.45 -17.40
N GLY A 119 -4.50 -3.77 -18.14
CA GLY A 119 -3.38 -3.00 -17.60
C GLY A 119 -3.83 -1.95 -16.60
N VAL A 120 -4.79 -1.08 -16.96
CA VAL A 120 -5.34 -0.07 -16.05
C VAL A 120 -6.01 -0.71 -14.83
N LYS A 121 -6.72 -1.83 -14.99
CA LYS A 121 -7.32 -2.57 -13.87
C LYS A 121 -6.27 -3.09 -12.88
N TYR A 122 -5.16 -3.62 -13.38
CA TYR A 122 -4.07 -4.12 -12.55
C TYR A 122 -3.34 -3.00 -11.80
N MET A 123 -3.03 -1.89 -12.48
CA MET A 123 -2.43 -0.71 -11.85
C MET A 123 -3.32 -0.12 -10.75
N ARG A 124 -4.64 -0.03 -10.98
CA ARG A 124 -5.61 0.35 -9.93
C ARG A 124 -5.63 -0.65 -8.77
N GLY A 125 -5.42 -1.94 -9.06
CA GLY A 125 -5.26 -2.99 -8.06
C GLY A 125 -4.13 -2.69 -7.09
N VAL A 126 -2.95 -2.33 -7.61
CA VAL A 126 -1.79 -1.97 -6.77
C VAL A 126 -2.08 -0.75 -5.91
N LYS A 127 -2.67 0.32 -6.47
CA LYS A 127 -3.08 1.51 -5.69
C LYS A 127 -3.99 1.13 -4.53
N ARG A 128 -4.97 0.24 -4.74
CA ARG A 128 -5.84 -0.26 -3.67
C ARG A 128 -5.08 -1.07 -2.61
N SER A 129 -4.09 -1.88 -2.99
CA SER A 129 -3.25 -2.61 -2.04
C SER A 129 -2.43 -1.68 -1.14
N VAL A 130 -1.93 -0.56 -1.68
CA VAL A 130 -1.25 0.48 -0.88
C VAL A 130 -2.22 1.10 0.12
N LEU A 131 -3.39 1.54 -0.34
CA LEU A 131 -4.42 2.13 0.55
C LEU A 131 -4.86 1.14 1.63
N ARG A 132 -4.98 -0.15 1.30
CA ARG A 132 -5.32 -1.19 2.26
C ARG A 132 -4.26 -1.34 3.36
N LEU A 133 -2.97 -1.24 3.02
CA LEU A 133 -1.91 -1.27 4.01
C LEU A 133 -1.97 -0.06 4.94
N VAL A 134 -2.21 1.13 4.38
CA VAL A 134 -2.38 2.36 5.19
C VAL A 134 -3.60 2.24 6.10
N GLU A 135 -4.74 1.77 5.59
CA GLU A 135 -5.97 1.53 6.36
C GLU A 135 -5.71 0.59 7.56
N VAL A 136 -5.10 -0.56 7.32
CA VAL A 136 -4.79 -1.55 8.37
C VAL A 136 -3.77 -0.99 9.35
N PHE A 137 -2.80 -0.21 8.88
CA PHE A 137 -1.83 0.44 9.74
C PHE A 137 -2.49 1.44 10.70
N VAL A 138 -3.38 2.30 10.19
CA VAL A 138 -4.15 3.24 11.01
C VAL A 138 -5.04 2.52 12.02
N ASP A 139 -5.72 1.45 11.60
CA ASP A 139 -6.61 0.66 12.48
C ASP A 139 -5.85 -0.08 13.60
N LYS A 140 -4.62 -0.54 13.33
CA LYS A 140 -3.88 -1.43 14.24
C LYS A 140 -2.75 -0.76 15.04
N CYS A 141 -2.29 0.41 14.63
CA CYS A 141 -1.11 1.07 15.21
C CYS A 141 -1.46 2.40 15.91
N ASP A 142 -2.63 2.47 16.54
CA ASP A 142 -3.15 3.66 17.22
C ASP A 142 -2.21 4.13 18.36
N THR A 143 -1.34 5.07 18.05
CA THR A 143 -0.29 5.61 18.93
C THR A 143 -0.04 7.08 18.59
N GLU A 144 0.37 7.90 19.57
CA GLU A 144 0.70 9.32 19.34
C GLU A 144 1.79 9.51 18.27
N ALA A 145 2.75 8.57 18.19
CA ALA A 145 3.79 8.57 17.16
C ALA A 145 3.24 8.32 15.74
N MET A 146 2.15 7.55 15.62
CA MET A 146 1.44 7.35 14.36
C MET A 146 0.71 8.63 13.93
N GLU A 147 0.04 9.33 14.84
CA GLU A 147 -0.68 10.58 14.53
C GLU A 147 0.22 11.62 13.88
N ALA A 148 1.43 11.82 14.42
CA ALA A 148 2.42 12.73 13.86
C ALA A 148 2.86 12.31 12.44
N LEU A 149 3.07 11.01 12.20
CA LEU A 149 3.44 10.49 10.90
C LEU A 149 2.30 10.62 9.87
N LEU A 150 1.06 10.37 10.29
CA LEU A 150 -0.13 10.50 9.45
C LEU A 150 -0.34 11.95 9.03
N ALA A 151 -0.33 12.89 9.98
CA ALA A 151 -0.58 14.30 9.73
C ALA A 151 0.45 14.92 8.77
N THR A 152 1.70 14.47 8.83
CA THR A 152 2.81 15.06 8.06
C THR A 152 3.04 14.41 6.70
N GLN A 153 2.88 13.08 6.58
CA GLN A 153 3.24 12.35 5.34
C GLN A 153 2.06 11.74 4.60
N TYR A 154 1.07 11.21 5.31
CA TYR A 154 -0.01 10.42 4.69
C TYR A 154 -1.24 11.26 4.36
N VAL A 155 -1.63 12.22 5.21
CA VAL A 155 -2.80 13.07 4.99
C VAL A 155 -2.72 13.83 3.66
N PRO A 156 -1.62 14.51 3.28
CA PRO A 156 -1.53 15.18 1.98
C PRO A 156 -1.69 14.22 0.80
N LEU A 157 -1.12 13.01 0.91
CA LEU A 157 -1.06 12.03 -0.16
C LEU A 157 -2.32 11.16 -0.28
N LEU A 158 -3.13 11.09 0.78
CA LEU A 158 -4.49 10.53 0.73
C LEU A 158 -5.50 11.56 0.19
N LEU A 159 -5.29 12.86 0.46
CA LEU A 159 -6.16 13.93 -0.03
C LEU A 159 -6.05 14.17 -1.54
N ASP A 160 -4.84 14.23 -2.10
CA ASP A 160 -4.65 14.55 -3.53
C ASP A 160 -5.33 13.56 -4.51
N PRO A 161 -5.25 12.24 -4.30
CA PRO A 161 -5.92 11.26 -5.15
C PRO A 161 -7.43 11.21 -4.89
N LEU A 162 -7.87 11.40 -3.64
CA LEU A 162 -9.30 11.39 -3.30
C LEU A 162 -10.00 12.64 -3.83
N LEU A 163 -9.40 13.82 -3.75
CA LEU A 163 -9.93 15.05 -4.36
C LEU A 163 -9.87 14.98 -5.88
N GLY A 164 -8.78 14.45 -6.45
CA GLY A 164 -8.66 14.24 -7.89
C GLY A 164 -9.66 13.22 -8.42
N ASP A 165 -9.89 12.11 -7.72
CA ASP A 165 -10.86 11.10 -8.11
C ASP A 165 -12.31 11.57 -7.84
N TYR A 166 -12.57 12.34 -6.76
CA TYR A 166 -13.85 12.99 -6.49
C TYR A 166 -14.21 14.03 -7.56
N ALA A 167 -13.24 14.84 -8.00
CA ALA A 167 -13.41 15.81 -9.08
C ALA A 167 -13.59 15.17 -10.46
N ARG A 168 -13.11 13.93 -10.65
CA ARG A 168 -13.20 13.17 -11.91
C ARG A 168 -14.30 12.11 -11.93
N SER A 169 -14.96 11.84 -10.79
CA SER A 169 -16.14 10.98 -10.75
C SER A 169 -17.30 11.64 -11.49
N PRO A 170 -18.06 10.89 -12.32
CA PRO A 170 -19.30 11.39 -12.90
C PRO A 170 -20.29 11.78 -11.79
N PRO A 171 -21.17 12.77 -12.01
CA PRO A 171 -22.03 13.38 -10.98
C PRO A 171 -22.99 12.42 -10.26
N ASP A 172 -23.07 11.16 -10.68
CA ASP A 172 -23.94 10.13 -10.12
C ASP A 172 -23.30 9.29 -8.99
N ALA A 173 -21.97 9.35 -8.82
CA ALA A 173 -21.27 8.56 -7.80
C ALA A 173 -21.08 9.28 -6.45
N SER A 174 -21.39 10.59 -6.38
CA SER A 174 -21.15 11.43 -5.19
C SER A 174 -22.38 11.61 -4.28
N ARG A 175 -23.48 10.89 -4.53
CA ARG A 175 -24.65 10.88 -3.62
C ARG A 175 -24.63 9.65 -2.73
N LEU A 176 -23.80 9.70 -1.70
CA LEU A 176 -24.12 9.08 -0.42
C LEU A 176 -24.00 10.18 0.64
N SER A 177 -25.14 10.85 0.85
CA SER A 177 -25.36 11.83 1.91
C SER A 177 -25.39 11.15 3.29
N PRO A 178 -24.92 11.84 4.35
CA PRO A 178 -25.50 11.68 5.68
C PRO A 178 -26.19 12.98 6.15
N LEU A 179 -26.71 13.77 5.21
CA LEU A 179 -27.52 14.97 5.47
C LEU A 179 -28.61 15.08 4.40
N ASP A 180 -29.45 14.05 4.27
CA ASP A 180 -30.82 14.27 3.80
C ASP A 180 -31.75 14.11 5.00
N THR A 181 -32.33 15.24 5.35
CA THR A 181 -33.30 15.50 6.41
C THR A 181 -34.47 14.52 6.38
N ARG A 182 -34.71 13.83 7.51
CA ARG A 182 -35.95 13.86 8.29
C ARG A 182 -35.78 13.13 9.61
#